data_AF-A0A2K2RC95-F1
#
_entry.id   AF-A0A2K2RC95-F1
#
_cell.length_a   1.000
_cell.length_b   1.000
_cell.length_c   1.000
_cell.angle_alpha   90.00
_cell.angle_beta   90.00
_cell.angle_gamma   90.00
#
_symmetry.space_group_name_H-M   'P 1'
#
loop_
_entity.id
_entity.type
_entity.pdbx_description
1 polymer ?
#
loop_
_entity_poly.entity_id
_entity_poly.type
_entity_poly.pdbx_seq_one_letter_code
_entity_poly.pdbx_strand_id
1 'polypeptide(L)' 'MGDRGRRGRHGAAGSSLADGRHDRYRNENAVPPAEAFRLVEHVVRTGDRPLDARRAVDR' A
#
# COMPACT_ATOMS: atom_id res chain seq x y z
N MET A 1 14.05 14.19 29.75
CA MET A 1 13.16 13.08 29.37
C MET A 1 12.64 13.36 27.98
N GLY A 2 13.26 12.79 26.94
CA GLY A 2 12.84 12.97 25.56
C GLY A 2 11.78 11.94 25.20
N ASP A 3 10.56 12.40 24.93
CA ASP A 3 9.49 11.55 24.42
C ASP A 3 9.74 11.25 22.94
N ARG A 4 9.89 9.96 22.66
CA ARG A 4 10.33 9.39 21.39
C ARG A 4 9.10 9.07 20.54
N GLY A 5 9.02 9.74 19.40
CA GLY A 5 8.46 9.16 18.18
C GLY A 5 6.95 8.97 18.16
N ARG A 6 6.22 10.00 17.68
CA ARG A 6 4.95 9.78 17.00
C ARG A 6 5.21 8.93 15.75
N ARG A 7 5.15 7.60 15.92
CA ARG A 7 4.97 6.67 14.80
C ARG A 7 3.59 6.97 14.23
N GLY A 8 3.53 7.71 13.14
CA GLY A 8 2.31 7.95 12.38
C GLY A 8 1.77 6.62 11.85
N ARG A 9 0.95 5.94 12.64
CA ARG A 9 0.11 4.83 12.19
C ARG A 9 -1.11 5.44 11.50
N HIS A 10 -0.90 6.04 10.34
CA HIS A 10 -2.00 6.38 9.44
C HIS A 10 -2.41 5.08 8.77
N GLY A 11 -3.51 4.49 9.24
CA GLY A 11 -4.13 3.40 8.50
C GLY A 11 -4.55 3.89 7.12
N ALA A 12 -4.52 3.01 6.13
CA ALA A 12 -5.17 3.24 4.84
C ALA A 12 -6.66 3.41 5.12
N ALA A 13 -7.10 4.65 5.34
CA ALA A 13 -8.50 4.99 5.22
C ALA A 13 -8.88 4.59 3.80
N GLY A 14 -9.86 3.71 3.67
CA GLY A 14 -10.28 3.19 2.39
C GLY A 14 -10.53 4.32 1.38
N SER A 15 -10.37 4.02 0.10
CA SER A 15 -10.68 4.99 -0.93
C SER A 15 -12.19 4.96 -1.17
N SER A 16 -12.83 6.13 -1.26
CA SER A 16 -14.18 6.20 -1.82
C SER A 16 -14.10 5.93 -3.32
N LEU A 17 -14.78 4.89 -3.76
CA LEU A 17 -14.96 4.55 -5.17
C LEU A 17 -15.96 5.55 -5.79
N ALA A 18 -15.89 5.69 -7.12
CA ALA A 18 -16.71 6.64 -7.87
C ALA A 18 -18.23 6.38 -7.76
N ASP A 19 -18.63 5.17 -7.35
CA ASP A 19 -20.02 4.77 -7.11
C ASP A 19 -20.48 4.99 -5.65
N GLY A 20 -19.68 5.71 -4.84
CA GLY A 20 -19.99 6.01 -3.45
C GLY A 20 -19.70 4.84 -2.48
N ARG A 21 -19.23 3.68 -2.97
CA ARG A 21 -18.77 2.61 -2.09
C ARG A 21 -17.41 2.94 -1.51
N HIS A 22 -17.11 2.37 -0.35
CA HIS A 22 -15.83 2.55 0.32
C HIS A 22 -15.05 1.25 0.28
N ASP A 23 -13.90 1.26 -0.39
CA ASP A 23 -13.04 0.09 -0.45
C ASP A 23 -12.05 0.12 0.72
N ARG A 24 -12.20 -0.81 1.66
CA ARG A 24 -11.33 -0.90 2.84
C ARG A 24 -10.17 -1.84 2.56
N TYR A 25 -9.02 -1.26 2.27
CA TYR A 25 -7.77 -2.01 2.29
C TYR A 25 -7.25 -2.13 3.72
N ARG A 26 -6.88 -3.34 4.13
CA ARG A 26 -6.18 -3.54 5.40
C ARG A 26 -4.80 -2.91 5.32
N ASN A 27 -4.33 -2.36 6.43
CA ASN A 27 -2.96 -1.85 6.54
C ASN A 27 -1.92 -2.93 6.22
N GLU A 28 -2.24 -4.20 6.48
CA GLU A 28 -1.39 -5.35 6.11
C GLU A 28 -1.13 -5.44 4.59
N ASN A 29 -2.01 -4.87 3.78
CA ASN A 29 -1.91 -4.84 2.32
C ASN A 29 -1.28 -3.55 1.79
N ALA A 30 -1.01 -2.56 2.66
CA ALA A 30 -0.35 -1.32 2.28
C ALA A 30 1.18 -1.46 2.35
N VAL A 31 1.87 -0.86 1.39
CA VAL A 31 3.33 -0.74 1.38
C VAL A 31 3.75 0.72 1.51
N PRO A 32 4.97 1.03 1.99
CA PRO A 32 5.48 2.40 2.01
C PRO A 32 5.53 3.01 0.59
N PRO A 33 5.40 4.34 0.44
CA PRO A 33 5.41 4.99 -0.87
C PRO A 33 6.63 4.67 -1.73
N ALA A 34 7.82 4.60 -1.14
CA ALA A 34 9.05 4.24 -1.85
C ALA A 34 8.96 2.83 -2.46
N GLU A 35 8.36 1.89 -1.74
CA GLU A 35 8.12 0.53 -2.25
C GLU A 35 7.05 0.55 -3.34
N ALA A 36 5.98 1.33 -3.19
CA ALA A 36 4.95 1.49 -4.22
C ALA A 36 5.54 1.99 -5.55
N PHE A 37 6.38 3.03 -5.53
CA PHE A 37 7.01 3.55 -6.75
C PHE A 37 7.93 2.52 -7.41
N ARG A 38 8.73 1.80 -6.62
CA ARG A 38 9.59 0.71 -7.11
C ARG A 38 8.77 -0.38 -7.82
N LEU A 39 7.63 -0.77 -7.25
CA LEU A 39 6.74 -1.78 -7.84
C LEU A 39 6.15 -1.28 -9.17
N VAL A 40 5.67 -0.03 -9.22
CA VAL A 40 5.11 0.56 -10.45
C VAL A 40 6.17 0.66 -11.55
N GLU A 41 7.37 1.14 -11.23
CA GLU A 41 8.47 1.23 -12.18
C GLU A 41 8.81 -0.13 -12.80
N HIS A 42 8.89 -1.19 -11.98
CA HIS A 42 9.15 -2.53 -12.49
C HIS A 42 8.07 -2.96 -13.48
N VAL A 43 6.80 -2.89 -13.08
CA VAL A 43 5.68 -3.31 -13.94
C VAL A 43 5.64 -2.52 -15.25
N VAL A 44 5.84 -1.21 -15.19
CA VAL A 44 5.85 -0.36 -16.40
C VAL A 44 7.03 -0.70 -17.31
N ARG A 45 8.19 -1.01 -16.74
CA ARG A 45 9.42 -1.28 -17.51
C ARG A 45 9.46 -2.68 -18.10
N THR A 46 8.99 -3.69 -17.37
CA THR A 46 9.11 -5.10 -17.76
C THR A 46 7.79 -5.69 -18.28
N GLY A 47 6.66 -5.10 -17.91
CA GLY A 47 5.33 -5.71 -18.12
C GLY A 47 5.02 -6.85 -17.15
N ASP A 48 5.97 -7.22 -16.28
CA ASP A 48 5.88 -8.38 -15.40
C ASP A 48 5.65 -7.98 -13.94
N ARG A 49 5.19 -8.96 -13.16
CA ARG A 49 5.05 -8.81 -11.71
C ARG A 49 6.41 -9.01 -11.02
N PRO A 50 6.82 -8.13 -10.09
CA PRO A 50 8.02 -8.35 -9.30
C PRO A 50 7.92 -9.63 -8.46
N LEU A 51 8.95 -10.46 -8.48
CA LEU A 51 8.99 -11.76 -7.78
C LEU A 51 9.01 -11.62 -6.25
N ASP A 52 9.53 -10.49 -5.75
CA ASP A 52 9.60 -10.17 -4.32
C ASP A 52 8.34 -9.46 -3.79
N ALA A 53 7.39 -9.13 -4.66
CA ALA A 53 6.15 -8.47 -4.27
C ALA A 53 5.20 -9.43 -3.56
N ARG A 54 4.92 -9.17 -2.27
CA ARG A 54 3.93 -9.92 -1.49
C ARG A 54 2.57 -9.93 -2.19
N ARG A 55 1.94 -11.11 -2.25
CA ARG A 55 0.60 -11.25 -2.80
C ARG A 55 -0.43 -10.95 -1.72
N ALA A 56 -1.16 -9.84 -1.88
CA ALA A 56 -2.41 -9.66 -1.17
C ALA A 56 -3.40 -10.73 -1.66
N VAL A 57 -3.98 -11.47 -0.73
CA VAL A 57 -5.03 -12.45 -1.00
C VAL A 57 -6.32 -11.83 -0.49
N ASP A 58 -7.30 -11.67 -1.37
CA ASP A 58 -8.66 -11.33 -0.96
C ASP A 58 -9.29 -12.58 -0.32
N ARG A 59 -9.81 -12.43 0.90
CA ARG A 59 -10.41 -13.53 1.67
C ARG A 59 -11.90 -13.34 1.76
#